data_AF-A0AAN5DGM6-F1
#
_entry.id   AF-A0AAN5DGM6-F1
#
_cell.length_a   1.000
_cell.length_b   1.000
_cell.length_c   1.000
_cell.angle_alpha   90.00
_cell.angle_beta   90.00
_cell.angle_gamma   90.00
#
_symmetry.space_group_name_H-M   'P 1'
#
loop_
_entity.id
_entity.type
_entity.pdbx_description
1 polymer ?
#
loop_
_entity_poly.entity_id
_entity_poly.type
_entity_poly.pdbx_seq_one_letter_code
_entity_poly.pdbx_strand_id
1 'polypeptide(L)'
;MSLEEQAAQCRRDLRASIGTVDALTANPCRAAELLLQQMNGVLRATINGGATGSCGALNSLYESISHVQQESLSHIEDLQFFLFARNFAVVIEEAARQQQQYSAAKSSPSSQTAPQQLIGSFAWRRAKEREYPGKELDFTIEGVKGGLTIFRVARCVREEELRALLLPFGSIVEFFFDKKPTRGDCYALAKLQSNEAADEAVTRLNGRLLGGTAIIVRRAEYWTKTAPLLQQLQQ
;
A
#
# COMPACT_ATOMS: atom_id res chain seq x y z
N MET A 1 30.89 4.80 -18.04
CA MET A 1 29.83 5.77 -17.70
C MET A 1 28.91 5.09 -16.70
N SER A 2 28.85 5.59 -15.47
CA SER A 2 27.96 5.04 -14.45
C SER A 2 26.50 5.41 -14.74
N LEU A 3 25.56 4.66 -14.15
CA LEU A 3 24.12 4.94 -14.29
C LEU A 3 23.76 6.34 -13.73
N GLU A 4 24.52 6.80 -12.74
CA GLU A 4 24.40 8.13 -12.14
C GLU A 4 24.92 9.25 -13.07
N GLU A 5 26.03 9.00 -13.77
CA GLU A 5 26.56 9.91 -14.80
C GLU A 5 25.61 10.05 -15.99
N GLN A 6 25.01 8.94 -16.44
CA GLN A 6 24.00 8.96 -17.51
C GLN A 6 22.76 9.74 -17.09
N ALA A 7 22.29 9.55 -15.86
CA ALA A 7 21.16 10.31 -15.33
C ALA A 7 21.48 11.81 -15.18
N ALA A 8 22.72 12.14 -14.78
CA ALA A 8 23.18 13.53 -14.70
C ALA A 8 23.27 14.19 -16.09
N GLN A 9 23.76 13.46 -17.09
CA GLN A 9 23.81 13.94 -18.46
C GLN A 9 22.40 14.17 -19.02
N CYS A 10 21.50 13.21 -18.86
CA CYS A 10 20.11 13.32 -19.28
C CYS A 10 19.40 14.54 -18.66
N ARG A 11 19.65 14.82 -17.36
CA ARG A 11 19.12 16.03 -16.69
C ARG A 11 19.65 17.33 -17.30
N ARG A 12 20.93 17.37 -17.73
CA ARG A 12 21.52 18.55 -18.37
C ARG A 12 20.91 18.79 -19.74
N ASP A 13 20.82 17.74 -20.56
CA ASP A 13 20.26 17.81 -21.91
C ASP A 13 18.79 18.24 -21.86
N LEU A 14 18.01 17.65 -20.94
CA LEU A 14 16.62 18.03 -20.73
C LEU A 14 16.46 19.51 -20.30
N ARG A 15 17.32 20.02 -19.41
CA ARG A 15 17.31 21.45 -19.04
C ARG A 15 17.60 22.36 -20.24
N ALA A 16 18.55 21.97 -21.09
CA ALA A 16 18.88 22.73 -22.29
C ALA A 16 17.69 22.78 -23.26
N SER A 17 17.06 21.63 -23.54
CA SER A 17 15.87 21.56 -24.39
C SER A 17 14.71 22.39 -23.84
N ILE A 18 14.47 22.33 -22.52
CA ILE A 18 13.44 23.14 -21.87
C ILE A 18 13.71 24.64 -22.04
N GLY A 19 14.96 25.08 -21.91
CA GLY A 19 15.35 26.48 -22.11
C GLY A 19 15.15 26.95 -23.56
N THR A 20 15.45 26.10 -24.53
CA THR A 20 15.19 26.40 -25.95
C THR A 20 13.70 26.57 -26.23
N VAL A 21 12.86 25.67 -25.71
CA VAL A 21 11.40 25.74 -25.92
C VAL A 21 10.79 26.98 -25.27
N ASP A 22 11.27 27.37 -24.09
CA ASP A 22 10.82 28.61 -23.44
C ASP A 22 11.15 29.86 -24.26
N ALA A 23 12.36 29.92 -24.83
CA ALA A 23 12.74 31.03 -25.70
C ALA A 23 11.83 31.12 -26.93
N LEU A 24 11.40 29.97 -27.47
CA LEU A 24 10.49 29.90 -28.62
C LEU A 24 9.02 30.20 -28.26
N THR A 25 8.62 29.97 -27.01
CA THR A 25 7.23 30.10 -26.55
C THR A 25 7.01 31.33 -25.67
N ALA A 26 7.99 32.22 -25.54
CA ALA A 26 7.98 33.36 -24.60
C ALA A 26 6.71 34.24 -24.65
N ASN A 27 6.02 34.28 -25.80
CA ASN A 27 4.70 34.89 -25.96
C ASN A 27 3.74 33.83 -26.56
N PRO A 28 3.07 33.02 -25.72
CA PRO A 28 2.19 31.97 -26.22
C PRO A 28 0.94 32.61 -26.84
N CYS A 29 0.73 32.38 -28.13
CA CYS A 29 -0.43 32.82 -28.89
C CYS A 29 -1.43 31.69 -29.12
N ARG A 30 -1.03 30.42 -28.91
CA ARG A 30 -1.86 29.22 -29.09
C ARG A 30 -1.96 28.39 -27.81
N ALA A 31 -3.08 27.67 -27.66
CA ALA A 31 -3.30 26.75 -26.55
C ALA A 31 -2.19 25.69 -26.41
N ALA A 32 -1.67 25.17 -27.54
CA ALA A 32 -0.56 24.22 -27.53
C ALA A 32 0.74 24.81 -26.93
N GLU A 33 1.05 26.08 -27.21
CA GLU A 33 2.24 26.75 -26.68
C GLU A 33 2.11 26.98 -25.17
N LEU A 34 0.90 27.33 -24.71
CA LEU A 34 0.60 27.48 -23.30
C LEU A 34 0.71 26.13 -22.54
N LEU A 35 0.14 25.05 -23.09
CA LEU A 35 0.28 23.71 -22.52
C LEU A 35 1.75 23.25 -22.49
N LEU A 36 2.52 23.55 -23.54
CA LEU A 36 3.93 23.21 -23.62
C LEU A 36 4.76 23.94 -22.55
N GLN A 37 4.49 25.22 -22.30
CA GLN A 37 5.10 25.96 -21.19
C GLN A 37 4.76 25.36 -19.84
N GLN A 38 3.51 24.98 -19.62
CA GLN A 38 3.07 24.37 -18.36
C GLN A 38 3.72 23.00 -18.12
N MET A 39 3.82 22.16 -19.16
CA MET A 39 4.54 20.88 -19.10
C MET A 39 6.03 21.09 -18.78
N ASN A 40 6.67 22.09 -19.41
CA ASN A 40 8.05 22.45 -19.10
C ASN A 40 8.22 22.95 -17.65
N GLY A 41 7.24 23.68 -17.12
CA GLY A 41 7.18 24.09 -15.72
C GLY A 41 7.17 22.90 -14.78
N VAL A 42 6.35 21.87 -15.09
CA VAL A 42 6.32 20.60 -14.34
C VAL A 42 7.68 19.92 -14.38
N LEU A 43 8.29 19.77 -15.57
CA LEU A 43 9.61 19.14 -15.70
C LEU A 43 10.69 19.87 -14.90
N ARG A 44 10.71 21.22 -14.89
CA ARG A 44 11.65 21.98 -14.06
C ARG A 44 11.45 21.72 -12.58
N ALA A 45 10.20 21.71 -12.13
CA ALA A 45 9.86 21.46 -10.74
C ALA A 45 10.35 20.08 -10.31
N THR A 46 10.17 19.06 -11.15
CA THR A 46 10.66 17.71 -10.90
C THR A 46 12.20 17.64 -10.91
N ILE A 47 12.87 18.31 -11.85
CA ILE A 47 14.34 18.32 -11.97
C ILE A 47 15.02 19.06 -10.80
N ASN A 48 14.41 20.13 -10.28
CA ASN A 48 15.03 21.00 -9.27
C ASN A 48 14.59 20.71 -7.83
N GLY A 49 13.39 20.19 -7.60
CA GLY A 49 12.80 20.09 -6.25
C GLY A 49 12.29 18.71 -5.84
N GLY A 50 12.41 17.68 -6.69
CA GLY A 50 11.82 16.37 -6.43
C GLY A 50 10.29 16.39 -6.39
N ALA A 51 9.68 15.29 -5.91
CA ALA A 51 8.24 15.06 -6.01
C ALA A 51 7.35 16.09 -5.28
N THR A 52 7.86 16.79 -4.27
CA THR A 52 7.10 17.82 -3.52
C THR A 52 7.05 19.15 -4.26
N GLY A 53 8.06 19.50 -5.06
CA GLY A 53 8.04 20.68 -5.92
C GLY A 53 7.09 20.53 -7.12
N SER A 54 6.85 19.30 -7.57
CA SER A 54 6.05 18.98 -8.77
C SER A 54 4.55 19.20 -8.60
N CYS A 55 4.00 19.16 -7.37
CA CYS A 55 2.55 19.23 -7.15
C CYS A 55 1.94 20.59 -7.51
N GLY A 56 2.64 21.71 -7.22
CA GLY A 56 2.15 23.05 -7.59
C GLY A 56 2.11 23.27 -9.10
N ALA A 57 3.17 22.83 -9.80
CA ALA A 57 3.23 22.91 -11.26
C ALA A 57 2.21 21.96 -11.94
N LEU A 58 1.95 20.78 -11.35
CA LEU A 58 0.92 19.85 -11.85
C LEU A 58 -0.48 20.44 -11.75
N ASN A 59 -0.81 21.14 -10.66
CA ASN A 59 -2.10 21.81 -10.54
C ASN A 59 -2.28 22.89 -11.61
N SER A 60 -1.25 23.70 -11.87
CA SER A 60 -1.27 24.72 -12.93
C SER A 60 -1.47 24.10 -14.33
N LEU A 61 -0.87 22.93 -14.59
CA LEU A 61 -1.08 22.17 -15.82
C LEU A 61 -2.52 21.64 -15.91
N TYR A 62 -3.07 21.08 -14.83
CA TYR A 62 -4.45 20.60 -14.81
C TYR A 62 -5.49 21.72 -15.01
N GLU A 63 -5.26 22.90 -14.43
CA GLU A 63 -6.08 24.10 -14.68
C GLU A 63 -5.99 24.55 -16.14
N SER A 64 -4.80 24.52 -16.73
CA SER A 64 -4.65 24.86 -18.15
C SER A 64 -5.34 23.85 -19.07
N ILE A 65 -5.29 22.57 -18.73
CA ILE A 65 -6.02 21.50 -19.45
C ILE A 65 -7.54 21.71 -19.33
N SER A 66 -8.07 22.08 -18.17
CA SER A 66 -9.51 22.31 -18.01
C SER A 66 -10.00 23.53 -18.78
N HIS A 67 -9.20 24.60 -18.85
CA HIS A 67 -9.52 25.79 -19.65
C HIS A 67 -9.49 25.52 -21.16
N VAL A 68 -8.54 24.73 -21.67
CA VAL A 68 -8.47 24.36 -23.10
C VAL A 68 -9.62 23.44 -23.52
N GLN A 69 -10.24 22.68 -22.60
CA GLN A 69 -11.47 21.94 -22.91
C GLN A 69 -12.68 22.85 -23.14
N GLN A 70 -12.69 24.05 -22.54
CA GLN A 70 -13.80 24.99 -22.64
C GLN A 70 -13.68 25.90 -23.86
N GLU A 71 -12.46 26.27 -24.26
CA GLU A 71 -12.19 26.95 -25.52
C GLU A 71 -12.10 25.92 -26.65
N SER A 72 -13.21 25.72 -27.36
CA SER A 72 -13.36 24.75 -28.47
C SER A 72 -12.11 24.62 -29.33
N LEU A 73 -11.44 23.47 -29.25
CA LEU A 73 -10.28 23.05 -30.06
C LEU A 73 -10.57 23.27 -31.55
N SER A 74 -10.12 24.38 -32.10
CA SER A 74 -10.41 24.78 -33.48
C SER A 74 -9.53 24.05 -34.50
N HIS A 75 -8.42 23.44 -34.06
CA HIS A 75 -7.48 22.73 -34.90
C HIS A 75 -7.17 21.32 -34.38
N ILE A 76 -7.04 20.36 -35.31
CA ILE A 76 -6.73 18.95 -35.01
C ILE A 76 -5.35 18.79 -34.33
N GLU A 77 -4.40 19.67 -34.64
CA GLU A 77 -3.07 19.68 -34.04
C GLU A 77 -3.12 20.01 -32.54
N ASP A 78 -4.01 20.92 -32.14
CA ASP A 78 -4.23 21.28 -30.73
C ASP A 78 -4.85 20.13 -29.94
N LEU A 79 -5.69 19.30 -30.58
CA LEU A 79 -6.25 18.10 -29.97
C LEU A 79 -5.17 17.04 -29.67
N GLN A 80 -4.21 16.84 -30.57
CA GLN A 80 -3.10 15.91 -30.34
C GLN A 80 -2.20 16.38 -29.20
N PHE A 81 -1.87 17.68 -29.17
CA PHE A 81 -1.10 18.28 -28.08
C PHE A 81 -1.84 18.23 -26.75
N PHE A 82 -3.14 18.44 -26.77
CA PHE A 82 -4.00 18.34 -25.60
C PHE A 82 -4.01 16.93 -25.01
N LEU A 83 -4.19 15.90 -25.85
CA LEU A 83 -4.16 14.50 -25.42
C LEU A 83 -2.78 14.11 -24.90
N PHE A 84 -1.71 14.60 -25.54
CA PHE A 84 -0.35 14.42 -25.06
C PHE A 84 -0.15 15.05 -23.67
N ALA A 85 -0.58 16.30 -23.47
CA ALA A 85 -0.47 17.00 -22.19
C ALA A 85 -1.22 16.28 -21.06
N ARG A 86 -2.40 15.75 -21.36
CA ARG A 86 -3.19 14.96 -20.40
C ARG A 86 -2.48 13.65 -20.00
N ASN A 87 -1.95 12.92 -20.98
CA ASN A 87 -1.19 11.69 -20.71
C ASN A 87 0.11 11.99 -19.96
N PHE A 88 0.79 13.08 -20.31
CA PHE A 88 1.99 13.55 -19.63
C PHE A 88 1.74 13.87 -18.16
N ALA A 89 0.67 14.61 -17.85
CA ALA A 89 0.30 14.94 -16.47
C ALA A 89 0.13 13.68 -15.60
N VAL A 90 -0.61 12.69 -16.11
CA VAL A 90 -0.85 11.41 -15.40
C VAL A 90 0.44 10.64 -15.16
N VAL A 91 1.33 10.57 -16.15
CA VAL A 91 2.60 9.85 -16.03
C VAL A 91 3.52 10.52 -14.99
N ILE A 92 3.61 11.85 -14.98
CA ILE A 92 4.44 12.56 -14.01
C ILE A 92 3.85 12.49 -12.60
N GLU A 93 2.52 12.58 -12.47
CA GLU A 93 1.84 12.41 -11.19
C GLU A 93 2.13 11.02 -10.58
N GLU A 94 2.01 9.96 -11.40
CA GLU A 94 2.31 8.60 -10.98
C GLU A 94 3.79 8.41 -10.63
N ALA A 95 4.71 9.00 -11.42
CA ALA A 95 6.14 8.98 -11.11
C ALA A 95 6.47 9.71 -9.80
N ALA A 96 5.82 10.85 -9.55
CA ALA A 96 5.95 11.61 -8.31
C ALA A 96 5.43 10.80 -7.11
N ARG A 97 4.29 10.10 -7.27
CA ARG A 97 3.73 9.20 -6.26
C ARG A 97 4.69 8.07 -5.91
N GLN A 98 5.29 7.43 -6.92
CA GLN A 98 6.29 6.37 -6.72
C GLN A 98 7.56 6.90 -6.02
N GLN A 99 8.03 8.10 -6.36
CA GLN A 99 9.17 8.73 -5.68
C GLN A 99 8.86 9.12 -4.23
N GLN A 100 7.65 9.59 -3.93
CA GLN A 100 7.24 9.87 -2.55
C GLN A 100 7.17 8.59 -1.73
N GLN A 101 6.64 7.50 -2.30
CA GLN A 101 6.63 6.18 -1.66
C GLN A 101 8.05 5.66 -1.42
N TYR A 102 8.96 5.83 -2.39
CA TYR A 102 10.37 5.46 -2.26
C TYR A 102 11.10 6.32 -1.22
N SER A 103 10.84 7.63 -1.18
CA SER A 103 11.49 8.56 -0.25
C SER A 103 10.97 8.40 1.18
N ALA A 104 9.66 8.16 1.36
CA ALA A 104 9.06 7.83 2.64
C ALA A 104 9.60 6.51 3.21
N ALA A 105 9.94 5.54 2.35
CA ALA A 105 10.62 4.32 2.75
C ALA A 105 12.09 4.55 3.17
N LYS A 106 12.70 5.68 2.79
CA LYS A 106 14.13 5.99 3.02
C LYS A 106 14.36 6.97 4.19
N SER A 107 13.35 7.72 4.63
CA SER A 107 13.49 8.83 5.59
C SER A 107 13.05 8.53 7.05
N SER A 108 12.91 7.27 7.45
CA SER A 108 12.71 6.92 8.87
C SER A 108 14.05 6.51 9.53
N PRO A 109 14.60 7.26 10.51
CA PRO A 109 15.80 6.83 11.22
C PRO A 109 15.48 5.91 12.41
N SER A 110 16.20 4.78 12.42
CA SER A 110 16.65 3.94 13.55
C SER A 110 15.62 3.38 14.55
N SER A 111 15.31 2.10 14.39
CA SER A 111 15.72 1.10 15.39
C SER A 111 16.08 -0.20 14.67
N GLN A 112 17.16 -0.82 15.12
CA GLN A 112 17.78 -1.98 14.51
C GLN A 112 16.84 -3.19 14.55
N THR A 113 16.35 -3.61 13.39
CA THR A 113 16.14 -5.02 13.00
C THR A 113 15.97 -5.03 11.48
N ALA A 114 16.46 -6.07 10.80
CA ALA A 114 16.40 -6.21 9.33
C ALA A 114 15.04 -5.77 8.75
N PRO A 115 14.95 -5.26 7.48
CA PRO A 115 13.67 -4.87 6.89
C PRO A 115 12.71 -6.07 6.87
N GLN A 116 11.89 -6.18 7.91
CA GLN A 116 10.91 -7.23 8.03
C GLN A 116 9.82 -6.88 7.03
N GLN A 117 9.64 -7.73 6.03
CA GLN A 117 8.54 -7.59 5.08
C GLN A 117 7.23 -7.62 5.86
N LEU A 118 6.48 -6.52 5.78
CA LEU A 118 5.20 -6.36 6.49
C LEU A 118 4.03 -6.61 5.52
N ILE A 119 3.03 -7.33 6.01
CA ILE A 119 1.80 -7.66 5.29
C ILE A 119 0.85 -6.46 5.30
N GLY A 120 0.16 -6.27 4.17
CA GLY A 120 -0.84 -5.21 4.00
C GLY A 120 -0.26 -3.80 3.81
N SER A 121 -1.12 -2.84 3.52
CA SER A 121 -0.75 -1.42 3.44
C SER A 121 -0.65 -0.80 4.83
N PHE A 122 0.11 0.30 4.95
CA PHE A 122 0.20 1.05 6.22
C PHE A 122 -1.17 1.53 6.73
N ALA A 123 -2.02 2.02 5.82
CA ALA A 123 -3.37 2.46 6.15
C ALA A 123 -4.23 1.32 6.70
N TRP A 124 -4.13 0.13 6.11
CA TRP A 124 -4.82 -1.07 6.58
C TRP A 124 -4.33 -1.51 7.96
N ARG A 125 -3.01 -1.50 8.19
CA ARG A 125 -2.41 -1.83 9.52
C ARG A 125 -2.91 -0.89 10.61
N ARG A 126 -2.89 0.43 10.36
CA ARG A 126 -3.43 1.45 11.29
C ARG A 126 -4.91 1.26 11.60
N ALA A 127 -5.71 0.87 10.60
CA ALA A 127 -7.12 0.57 10.81
C ALA A 127 -7.30 -0.66 11.71
N LYS A 128 -6.47 -1.70 11.52
CA LYS A 128 -6.48 -2.91 12.36
C LYS A 128 -6.05 -2.65 13.81
N GLU A 129 -5.01 -1.84 14.02
CA GLU A 129 -4.60 -1.40 15.37
C GLU A 129 -5.73 -0.65 16.10
N ARG A 130 -6.52 0.14 15.37
CA ARG A 130 -7.68 0.85 15.93
C ARG A 130 -8.83 -0.09 16.29
N GLU A 131 -8.99 -1.19 15.54
CA GLU A 131 -10.00 -2.23 15.81
C GLU A 131 -9.68 -2.99 17.12
N TYR A 132 -8.39 -3.09 17.47
CA TYR A 132 -7.90 -3.78 18.66
C TYR A 132 -7.02 -2.88 19.54
N PRO A 133 -7.60 -1.85 20.18
CA PRO A 133 -6.83 -0.93 21.00
C PRO A 133 -6.15 -1.66 22.16
N GLY A 134 -4.86 -1.38 22.38
CA GLY A 134 -4.07 -1.96 23.48
C GLY A 134 -3.50 -3.36 23.22
N LYS A 135 -3.70 -3.95 22.04
CA LYS A 135 -3.03 -5.19 21.63
C LYS A 135 -1.86 -4.87 20.68
N GLU A 136 -0.71 -5.50 20.90
CA GLU A 136 0.41 -5.41 19.96
C GLU A 136 0.13 -6.33 18.76
N LEU A 137 0.03 -5.75 17.57
CA LEU A 137 -0.19 -6.49 16.33
C LEU A 137 1.13 -6.65 15.58
N ASP A 138 1.47 -7.89 15.26
CA ASP A 138 2.60 -8.27 14.43
C ASP A 138 2.11 -8.51 13.00
N PHE A 139 2.59 -7.68 12.08
CA PHE A 139 2.27 -7.76 10.66
C PHE A 139 3.42 -8.33 9.82
N THR A 140 4.45 -8.86 10.45
CA THR A 140 5.62 -9.40 9.75
C THR A 140 5.30 -10.78 9.17
N ILE A 141 5.94 -11.14 8.05
CA ILE A 141 5.81 -12.50 7.46
C ILE A 141 6.16 -13.58 8.48
N GLU A 142 7.21 -13.36 9.29
CA GLU A 142 7.61 -14.29 10.35
C GLU A 142 6.59 -14.33 11.51
N GLY A 143 6.02 -13.18 11.87
CA GLY A 143 5.00 -13.07 12.92
C GLY A 143 3.75 -13.90 12.61
N VAL A 144 3.32 -13.90 11.35
CA VAL A 144 2.16 -14.68 10.90
C VAL A 144 2.51 -16.10 10.41
N LYS A 145 3.77 -16.51 10.47
CA LYS A 145 4.21 -17.82 10.00
C LYS A 145 3.46 -18.94 10.74
N GLY A 146 2.87 -19.86 10.00
CA GLY A 146 2.00 -20.91 10.52
C GLY A 146 0.65 -20.40 11.06
N GLY A 147 0.37 -19.10 10.94
CA GLY A 147 -0.83 -18.46 11.45
C GLY A 147 -2.06 -18.72 10.59
N LEU A 148 -3.18 -18.96 11.27
CA LEU A 148 -4.50 -19.20 10.72
C LEU A 148 -5.51 -18.29 11.41
N THR A 149 -6.46 -17.77 10.62
CA THR A 149 -7.64 -17.08 11.12
C THR A 149 -8.88 -17.89 10.77
N ILE A 150 -9.69 -18.19 11.78
CA ILE A 150 -10.92 -18.96 11.69
C ILE A 150 -12.09 -18.04 12.02
N PHE A 151 -12.97 -17.80 11.05
CA PHE A 151 -14.19 -17.00 11.20
C PHE A 151 -15.44 -17.88 11.16
N ARG A 152 -16.58 -17.29 11.53
CA ARG A 152 -17.90 -17.94 11.49
C ARG A 152 -18.00 -19.17 12.40
N VAL A 153 -17.28 -19.14 13.52
CA VAL A 153 -17.37 -20.21 14.52
C VAL A 153 -18.69 -20.06 15.27
N ALA A 154 -19.47 -21.14 15.32
CA ALA A 154 -20.72 -21.18 16.07
C ALA A 154 -20.47 -21.06 17.58
N ARG A 155 -21.37 -20.39 18.30
CA ARG A 155 -21.22 -20.11 19.75
C ARG A 155 -21.21 -21.35 20.64
N CYS A 156 -21.82 -22.44 20.17
CA CYS A 156 -21.84 -23.73 20.85
C CYS A 156 -20.48 -24.45 20.80
N VAL A 157 -19.62 -24.08 19.85
CA VAL A 157 -18.28 -24.66 19.70
C VAL A 157 -17.41 -24.17 20.86
N ARG A 158 -16.69 -25.13 21.44
CA ARG A 158 -15.72 -24.86 22.51
C ARG A 158 -14.31 -24.77 21.96
N GLU A 159 -13.43 -24.17 22.74
CA GLU A 159 -12.01 -24.04 22.37
C GLU A 159 -11.36 -25.41 22.13
N GLU A 160 -11.69 -26.42 22.94
CA GLU A 160 -11.13 -27.77 22.82
C GLU A 160 -11.52 -28.42 21.49
N GLU A 161 -12.73 -28.15 20.99
CA GLU A 161 -13.22 -28.67 19.72
C GLU A 161 -12.49 -28.03 18.53
N LEU A 162 -12.21 -26.73 18.60
CA LEU A 162 -11.38 -26.04 17.59
C LEU A 162 -9.93 -26.52 17.61
N ARG A 163 -9.36 -26.75 18.79
CA ARG A 163 -8.01 -27.30 18.92
C ARG A 163 -7.95 -28.72 18.34
N ALA A 164 -8.90 -29.58 18.72
CA ALA A 164 -8.99 -30.95 18.19
C ALA A 164 -9.15 -30.98 16.67
N LEU A 165 -9.80 -29.96 16.08
CA LEU A 165 -9.92 -29.81 14.64
C LEU A 165 -8.58 -29.56 13.94
N LEU A 166 -7.66 -28.85 14.59
CA LEU A 166 -6.38 -28.41 14.03
C LEU A 166 -5.24 -29.41 14.28
N LEU A 167 -5.30 -30.19 15.36
CA LEU A 167 -4.29 -31.18 15.73
C LEU A 167 -3.88 -32.15 14.60
N PRO A 168 -4.79 -32.65 13.72
CA PRO A 168 -4.40 -33.54 12.62
C PRO A 168 -3.45 -32.91 11.59
N PHE A 169 -3.41 -31.59 11.50
CA PHE A 169 -2.60 -30.86 10.52
C PHE A 169 -1.23 -30.50 11.08
N GLY A 170 -1.13 -30.33 12.39
CA GLY A 170 0.13 -30.02 13.06
C GLY A 170 -0.05 -29.67 14.53
N SER A 171 1.08 -29.53 15.22
CA SER A 171 1.10 -29.05 16.60
C SER A 171 0.75 -27.57 16.67
N ILE A 172 -0.12 -27.22 17.60
CA ILE A 172 -0.57 -25.84 17.83
C ILE A 172 0.42 -25.18 18.79
N VAL A 173 1.12 -24.15 18.33
CA VAL A 173 2.11 -23.37 19.09
C VAL A 173 1.41 -22.30 19.92
N GLU A 174 0.48 -21.58 19.30
CA GLU A 174 -0.33 -20.55 19.96
C GLU A 174 -1.78 -20.67 19.51
N PHE A 175 -2.71 -20.40 20.42
CA PHE A 175 -4.14 -20.44 20.12
C PHE A 175 -4.85 -19.33 20.88
N PHE A 176 -5.71 -18.60 20.18
CA PHE A 176 -6.52 -17.54 20.72
C PHE A 176 -7.94 -17.69 20.20
N PHE A 177 -8.92 -17.72 21.10
CA PHE A 177 -10.33 -17.81 20.74
C PHE A 177 -11.08 -16.64 21.34
N ASP A 178 -11.59 -15.75 20.49
CA ASP A 178 -12.45 -14.66 20.92
C ASP A 178 -13.90 -15.10 20.86
N LYS A 179 -14.39 -15.56 22.01
CA LYS A 179 -15.79 -15.92 22.21
C LYS A 179 -16.58 -14.66 22.56
N LYS A 180 -17.14 -14.01 21.54
CA LYS A 180 -18.00 -12.83 21.75
C LYS A 180 -19.21 -13.16 22.65
N PRO A 181 -19.48 -12.34 23.69
CA PRO A 181 -20.58 -12.59 24.63
C PRO A 181 -21.96 -12.28 24.03
N THR A 182 -22.04 -11.34 23.08
CA THR A 182 -23.28 -10.87 22.43
C THR A 182 -23.32 -11.21 20.94
N ARG A 183 -24.50 -11.02 20.31
CA ARG A 183 -24.83 -11.43 18.91
C ARG A 183 -23.66 -11.17 17.94
N GLY A 184 -23.15 -12.24 17.33
CA GLY A 184 -22.07 -12.19 16.34
C GLY A 184 -21.38 -13.55 16.20
N ASP A 185 -20.72 -13.77 15.07
CA ASP A 185 -19.89 -14.94 14.84
C ASP A 185 -18.61 -14.86 15.69
N CYS A 186 -18.25 -15.96 16.35
CA CYS A 186 -16.98 -16.06 17.06
C CYS A 186 -15.83 -16.23 16.06
N TYR A 187 -14.61 -15.86 16.47
CA TYR A 187 -13.42 -16.08 15.66
C TYR A 187 -12.27 -16.61 16.50
N ALA A 188 -11.35 -17.33 15.85
CA ALA A 188 -10.14 -17.86 16.46
C ALA A 188 -8.92 -17.53 15.62
N LEU A 189 -7.78 -17.40 16.28
CA LEU A 189 -6.44 -17.37 15.69
C LEU A 189 -5.68 -18.60 16.19
N ALA A 190 -5.03 -19.31 15.29
CA ALA A 190 -4.21 -20.47 15.65
C ALA A 190 -2.88 -20.40 14.91
N LYS A 191 -1.78 -20.68 15.60
CA LYS A 191 -0.44 -20.75 15.02
C LYS A 191 0.01 -22.19 15.05
N LEU A 192 0.18 -22.79 13.88
CA LEU A 192 0.75 -24.11 13.72
C LEU A 192 2.27 -24.03 13.61
N GLN A 193 2.93 -25.14 13.90
CA GLN A 193 4.39 -25.23 13.88
C GLN A 193 5.01 -24.97 12.50
N SER A 194 4.28 -25.24 11.41
CA SER A 194 4.77 -25.08 10.04
C SER A 194 3.77 -24.35 9.13
N ASN A 195 4.30 -23.77 8.06
CA ASN A 195 3.47 -23.11 7.06
C ASN A 195 2.68 -24.12 6.23
N GLU A 196 3.29 -25.26 5.94
CA GLU A 196 2.69 -26.35 5.18
C GLU A 196 1.46 -26.91 5.91
N ALA A 197 1.54 -27.10 7.22
CA ALA A 197 0.43 -27.51 8.07
C ALA A 197 -0.74 -26.50 8.00
N ALA A 198 -0.42 -25.21 8.00
CA ALA A 198 -1.42 -24.15 7.90
C ALA A 198 -2.07 -24.10 6.50
N ASP A 199 -1.32 -24.27 5.41
CA ASP A 199 -1.91 -24.35 4.06
C ASP A 199 -2.82 -25.57 3.90
N GLU A 200 -2.42 -26.72 4.44
CA GLU A 200 -3.25 -27.92 4.43
C GLU A 200 -4.54 -27.71 5.24
N ALA A 201 -4.43 -27.11 6.43
CA ALA A 201 -5.58 -26.78 7.27
C ALA A 201 -6.55 -25.83 6.57
N VAL A 202 -6.06 -24.78 5.87
CA VAL A 202 -6.92 -23.90 5.06
C VAL A 202 -7.65 -24.70 4.00
N THR A 203 -6.93 -25.52 3.24
CA THR A 203 -7.50 -26.29 2.12
C THR A 203 -8.58 -27.26 2.58
N ARG A 204 -8.39 -27.90 3.74
CA ARG A 204 -9.28 -28.97 4.22
C ARG A 204 -10.39 -28.50 5.17
N LEU A 205 -10.19 -27.39 5.90
CA LEU A 205 -11.16 -26.91 6.89
C LEU A 205 -12.00 -25.74 6.42
N ASN A 206 -11.57 -24.98 5.41
CA ASN A 206 -12.36 -23.88 4.89
C ASN A 206 -13.69 -24.38 4.29
N GLY A 207 -14.81 -23.88 4.81
CA GLY A 207 -16.16 -24.31 4.44
C GLY A 207 -16.69 -25.53 5.21
N ARG A 208 -15.89 -26.11 6.12
CA ARG A 208 -16.34 -27.25 6.94
C ARG A 208 -17.44 -26.85 7.90
N LEU A 209 -18.43 -27.72 8.11
CA LEU A 209 -19.47 -27.50 9.11
C LEU A 209 -18.94 -27.82 10.51
N LEU A 210 -19.02 -26.84 11.42
CA LEU A 210 -18.68 -26.96 12.83
C LEU A 210 -19.80 -26.32 13.68
N GLY A 211 -20.44 -27.10 14.55
CA GLY A 211 -21.57 -26.62 15.34
C GLY A 211 -22.78 -26.15 14.50
N GLY A 212 -22.94 -26.70 13.28
CA GLY A 212 -24.02 -26.32 12.36
C GLY A 212 -23.72 -25.11 11.46
N THR A 213 -22.56 -24.47 11.61
CA THR A 213 -22.14 -23.33 10.78
C THR A 213 -20.92 -23.68 9.96
N ALA A 214 -20.89 -23.27 8.69
CA ALA A 214 -19.70 -23.41 7.84
C ALA A 214 -18.62 -22.40 8.27
N ILE A 215 -17.51 -22.90 8.80
CA ILE A 215 -16.38 -22.06 9.22
C ILE A 215 -15.59 -21.57 8.01
N ILE A 216 -14.97 -20.41 8.15
CA ILE A 216 -14.05 -19.88 7.13
C ILE A 216 -12.65 -19.92 7.71
N VAL A 217 -11.73 -20.60 7.04
CA VAL A 217 -10.32 -20.72 7.47
C VAL A 217 -9.44 -20.04 6.44
N ARG A 218 -8.56 -19.15 6.90
CA ARG A 218 -7.63 -18.38 6.06
C ARG A 218 -6.26 -18.30 6.72
N ARG A 219 -5.25 -17.95 5.93
CA ARG A 219 -3.95 -17.52 6.48
C ARG A 219 -4.13 -16.27 7.32
N ALA A 220 -3.39 -16.19 8.43
CA ALA A 220 -3.37 -14.99 9.24
C ALA A 220 -2.69 -13.84 8.49
N GLU A 221 -3.36 -12.68 8.43
CA GLU A 221 -2.82 -11.45 7.84
C GLU A 221 -2.12 -10.57 8.88
N TYR A 222 -2.31 -10.89 10.16
CA TYR A 222 -1.66 -10.29 11.31
C TYR A 222 -1.71 -11.28 12.47
N TRP A 223 -0.79 -11.16 13.42
CA TRP A 223 -0.80 -11.91 14.66
C TRP A 223 -0.93 -10.95 15.82
N THR A 224 -1.80 -11.22 16.78
CA THR A 224 -1.81 -10.45 18.03
C THR A 224 -0.76 -11.06 18.94
N LYS A 225 0.32 -10.34 19.25
CA LYS A 225 1.13 -10.73 20.40
C LYS A 225 0.25 -10.54 21.61
N THR A 226 -0.18 -11.64 22.20
CA THR A 226 -0.72 -11.58 23.56
C THR A 226 0.44 -11.11 24.40
N ALA A 227 0.47 -9.83 24.79
CA ALA A 227 1.44 -9.35 25.76
C ALA A 227 1.40 -10.34 26.93
N PRO A 228 2.54 -10.84 27.44
CA PRO A 228 2.54 -11.61 28.67
C PRO A 228 2.21 -10.64 29.79
N LEU A 229 0.92 -10.37 29.98
CA LEU A 229 0.39 -9.59 31.10
C LEU A 229 0.29 -10.45 32.36
N LEU A 230 1.24 -11.38 32.54
CA LEU A 230 1.40 -12.22 33.73
C LEU A 230 2.88 -12.50 34.00
N GLN A 231 3.69 -11.45 34.13
CA GLN A 231 4.93 -11.53 34.92
C GLN A 231 5.24 -10.24 35.71
N GLN A 232 4.19 -9.51 36.13
CA GLN A 232 4.32 -8.43 37.13
C GLN A 232 3.26 -8.49 38.25
N LEU A 233 2.57 -9.63 38.41
CA LEU A 233 1.70 -9.88 39.56
C LEU A 233 1.95 -11.28 40.16
N GLN A 234 3.23 -11.65 40.31
CA GLN A 234 3.66 -12.59 41.34
C GLN A 234 4.86 -11.98 42.06
N GLN A 235 4.54 -11.46 43.26
CA GLN A 235 5.35 -11.27 44.47
C GLN A 235 6.87 -11.13 44.34
#